data_AF-A0AAV7XQA5-F1
#
_entry.id   AF-A0AAV7XQA5-F1
#
_cell.length_a   1.000
_cell.length_b   1.000
_cell.length_c   1.000
_cell.angle_alpha   90.00
_cell.angle_beta   90.00
_cell.angle_gamma   90.00
#
_symmetry.space_group_name_H-M   'P 1'
#
loop_
_entity.id
_entity.type
_entity.pdbx_description
1 polymer ?
#
loop_
_entity_poly.entity_id
_entity_poly.type
_entity_poly.pdbx_seq_one_letter_code
_entity_poly.pdbx_strand_id
1 'polypeptide(L)'
;MGASAIPVIIFTLLWGVVGIILPFIVPKGPNRGIFQLVLILTASTCWLFWLCCYMAQMNPLIGPKLSNRTLLLIAKAWVNINNHLYYSLFHDTQLWSKSALILHCL
;
A
#
# COMPACT_ATOMS: atom_id res chain seq x y z
N MET A 1 15.94 -6.78 -1.30
CA MET A 1 15.72 -5.66 -0.37
C MET A 1 14.43 -4.98 -0.81
N GLY A 2 13.31 -5.23 -0.11
CA GLY A 2 11.94 -5.00 -0.60
C GLY A 2 11.42 -3.56 -0.52
N ALA A 3 12.31 -2.56 -0.44
CA ALA A 3 11.90 -1.17 -0.54
C ALA A 3 11.88 -0.79 -2.03
N SER A 4 10.74 -1.00 -2.68
CA SER A 4 10.52 -0.33 -3.95
C SER A 4 10.35 1.16 -3.62
N ALA A 5 11.33 1.99 -4.00
CA ALA A 5 11.25 3.44 -3.78
C ALA A 5 10.08 4.07 -4.57
N ILE A 6 9.61 3.36 -5.61
CA ILE A 6 8.55 3.78 -6.53
C ILE A 6 7.24 4.14 -5.78
N PRO A 7 6.59 3.25 -5.00
CA PRO A 7 5.38 3.59 -4.27
C PRO A 7 5.57 4.76 -3.30
N VAL A 8 6.70 4.80 -2.57
CA VAL A 8 6.99 5.89 -1.62
C VAL A 8 7.04 7.24 -2.33
N ILE A 9 7.70 7.32 -3.49
CA ILE A 9 7.78 8.55 -4.28
C ILE A 9 6.40 8.95 -4.80
N ILE A 10 5.62 8.02 -5.37
CA ILE A 10 4.31 8.31 -5.96
C ILE A 10 3.33 8.84 -4.90
N PHE A 11 3.19 8.17 -3.76
CA PHE A 11 2.24 8.60 -2.72
C PHE A 11 2.66 9.89 -2.03
N THR A 12 3.97 10.11 -1.87
CA THR A 12 4.47 11.37 -1.29
C THR A 12 4.21 12.54 -2.22
N LEU A 13 4.38 12.36 -3.54
CA LEU A 13 4.03 13.39 -4.52
C LEU A 13 2.52 13.63 -4.58
N LEU A 14 1.71 12.57 -4.62
CA LEU A 14 0.25 12.67 -4.66
C LEU A 14 -0.29 13.46 -3.46
N TRP A 15 0.06 13.05 -2.24
CA TRP A 15 -0.42 13.74 -1.04
C TRP A 15 0.26 15.09 -0.82
N GLY A 16 1.51 15.25 -1.27
CA GLY A 16 2.20 16.55 -1.29
C GLY A 16 1.47 17.57 -2.17
N VAL A 17 1.01 17.17 -3.35
CA VAL A 17 0.19 18.03 -4.23
C VAL A 17 -1.14 18.40 -3.55
N VAL A 18 -1.81 17.45 -2.90
CA VAL A 18 -3.07 17.71 -2.19
C VAL A 18 -2.88 18.63 -0.97
N GLY A 19 -1.81 18.44 -0.19
CA GLY A 19 -1.55 19.23 1.02
C GLY A 19 -0.90 20.58 0.76
N ILE A 20 -0.20 20.76 -0.36
CA ILE A 20 0.55 21.97 -0.66
C ILE A 20 -0.10 22.76 -1.80
N ILE A 21 -0.36 22.15 -2.96
CA ILE A 21 -0.81 22.88 -4.16
C ILE A 21 -2.30 23.25 -4.05
N LEU A 22 -3.16 22.31 -3.66
CA LEU A 22 -4.60 22.54 -3.61
C LEU A 22 -5.02 23.71 -2.70
N PRO A 23 -4.46 23.88 -1.47
CA PRO A 23 -4.78 25.01 -0.60
C PRO A 23 -4.57 26.40 -1.22
N PHE A 24 -3.65 26.54 -2.19
CA PHE A 24 -3.44 27.81 -2.91
C PHE A 24 -4.51 28.09 -3.96
N ILE A 25 -5.09 27.03 -4.56
CA ILE A 25 -6.10 27.12 -5.62
C ILE A 25 -7.51 27.35 -5.05
N VAL A 26 -7.71 27.18 -3.73
CA VAL A 26 -9.03 27.38 -3.09
C VAL A 26 -9.56 28.80 -3.33
N PRO A 27 -10.77 28.93 -3.93
CA PRO A 27 -11.37 30.23 -4.25
C PRO A 27 -11.65 31.04 -2.99
N LYS A 28 -11.63 32.37 -3.14
CA LYS A 28 -11.83 33.30 -2.03
C LYS A 28 -13.30 33.25 -1.59
N GLY A 29 -13.54 32.77 -0.37
CA GLY A 29 -14.86 32.76 0.27
C GLY A 29 -14.75 32.95 1.79
N PRO A 30 -15.87 33.14 2.50
CA PRO A 30 -15.88 33.40 3.95
C PRO A 30 -15.19 32.31 4.77
N ASN A 31 -15.27 31.06 4.32
CA ASN A 31 -14.76 29.88 5.01
C ASN A 31 -13.43 29.36 4.43
N ARG A 32 -12.67 30.19 3.70
CA ARG A 32 -11.44 29.78 2.99
C ARG A 32 -10.43 29.11 3.90
N GLY A 33 -10.23 29.64 5.11
CA GLY A 33 -9.28 29.10 6.09
C GLY A 33 -9.63 27.67 6.51
N ILE A 34 -10.92 27.37 6.71
CA ILE A 34 -11.35 26.01 7.10
C ILE A 34 -11.08 25.02 5.97
N PHE A 35 -11.39 25.38 4.72
CA PHE A 35 -11.07 24.51 3.58
C PHE A 35 -9.57 24.23 3.44
N GLN A 36 -8.72 25.25 3.64
CA GLN A 36 -7.27 25.06 3.61
C GLN A 36 -6.79 24.12 4.72
N LEU A 37 -7.29 24.30 5.95
CA LEU A 37 -6.94 23.44 7.08
C LEU A 37 -7.41 22.00 6.90
N VAL A 38 -8.63 21.78 6.40
CA VAL A 38 -9.16 20.44 6.13
C VAL A 38 -8.30 19.75 5.06
N LEU A 39 -7.94 20.44 3.97
CA LEU A 39 -7.07 19.86 2.93
C LEU A 39 -5.68 19.47 3.45
N ILE A 40 -5.06 20.33 4.26
CA ILE A 40 -3.73 20.06 4.84
C ILE A 40 -3.78 18.93 5.87
N LEU A 41 -4.79 18.92 6.75
CA LEU A 41 -4.98 17.87 7.75
C LEU A 41 -5.31 16.52 7.11
N THR A 42 -6.20 16.47 6.13
CA THR A 42 -6.50 15.24 5.41
C THR A 42 -5.26 14.72 4.67
N ALA A 43 -4.53 15.57 3.95
CA ALA A 43 -3.33 15.14 3.25
C ALA A 43 -2.25 14.57 4.18
N SER A 44 -2.01 15.22 5.32
CA SER A 44 -1.02 14.78 6.31
C SER A 44 -1.43 13.47 6.99
N THR A 45 -2.68 13.35 7.44
CA THR A 45 -3.18 12.15 8.12
C THR A 45 -3.23 10.94 7.17
N CYS A 46 -3.70 11.12 5.94
CA CYS A 46 -3.74 10.05 4.94
C CYS A 46 -2.33 9.60 4.53
N TRP A 47 -1.38 10.53 4.36
CA TRP A 47 0.02 10.18 4.06
C TRP A 47 0.68 9.41 5.22
N LEU A 48 0.50 9.86 6.46
CA LEU A 48 1.04 9.17 7.65
C LEU A 48 0.44 7.77 7.83
N PHE A 49 -0.88 7.64 7.69
CA PHE A 49 -1.56 6.35 7.78
C PHE A 49 -1.01 5.35 6.76
N TRP A 50 -0.93 5.77 5.49
CA TRP A 50 -0.36 4.95 4.43
C TRP A 50 1.09 4.55 4.71
N LEU A 51 1.94 5.52 5.10
CA LEU A 51 3.36 5.27 5.36
C LEU A 51 3.56 4.28 6.52
N CYS A 52 2.78 4.41 7.59
CA CYS A 52 2.80 3.47 8.71
C CYS A 52 2.43 2.04 8.26
N CYS A 53 1.36 1.88 7.48
CA CYS A 53 0.96 0.58 6.93
C CYS A 53 2.04 -0.01 6.02
N TYR A 54 2.67 0.83 5.19
CA TYR A 54 3.75 0.42 4.30
C TYR A 54 5.00 -0.05 5.08
N MET A 55 5.44 0.72 6.08
CA MET A 55 6.60 0.36 6.90
C MET A 55 6.38 -0.92 7.72
N ALA A 56 5.18 -1.14 8.22
CA ALA A 56 4.83 -2.35 8.98
C ALA A 56 5.05 -3.65 8.18
N GLN A 57 5.05 -3.58 6.84
CA GLN A 57 5.16 -4.74 5.95
C GLN A 57 6.56 -4.93 5.34
N MET A 58 7.48 -3.99 5.53
CA MET A 58 8.81 -4.06 4.92
C MET A 58 9.67 -5.20 5.49
N ASN A 59 9.51 -5.53 6.77
CA ASN A 59 10.16 -6.67 7.42
C ASN A 59 9.18 -7.48 8.27
N PRO A 60 8.31 -8.31 7.64
CA PRO A 60 7.30 -9.07 8.35
C PRO A 60 7.98 -10.20 9.14
N LEU A 61 7.77 -10.22 10.46
CA LEU A 61 8.29 -11.26 11.35
C LEU A 61 7.41 -12.52 11.37
N ILE A 62 6.17 -12.40 10.91
CA ILE A 62 5.15 -13.46 10.94
C ILE A 62 4.51 -13.57 9.56
N GLY A 63 4.53 -14.78 9.01
CA GLY A 63 3.84 -15.13 7.78
C GLY A 63 2.39 -15.60 8.01
N PRO A 64 1.54 -15.55 6.97
CA PRO A 64 0.17 -16.05 7.06
C PRO A 64 0.15 -17.57 7.28
N LYS A 65 -0.66 -18.05 8.24
CA LYS A 65 -0.89 -19.47 8.53
C LYS A 65 -2.11 -19.94 7.74
N LEU A 66 -1.91 -20.68 6.64
CA LEU A 66 -3.00 -21.21 5.81
C LEU A 66 -3.12 -22.74 5.90
N SER A 67 -4.34 -23.25 5.72
CA SER A 67 -4.60 -24.68 5.57
C SER A 67 -4.14 -25.19 4.20
N ASN A 68 -3.71 -26.45 4.13
CA ASN A 68 -3.25 -27.08 2.88
C ASN A 68 -4.28 -27.01 1.75
N ARG A 69 -5.59 -27.10 2.08
CA ARG A 69 -6.68 -26.97 1.09
C ARG A 69 -6.71 -25.57 0.48
N THR A 70 -6.60 -24.54 1.31
CA THR A 70 -6.59 -23.13 0.85
C THR A 70 -5.35 -22.85 -0.01
N LEU A 71 -4.19 -23.38 0.37
CA LEU A 71 -2.94 -23.28 -0.39
C LEU A 71 -3.06 -23.88 -1.80
N LEU A 72 -3.70 -25.05 -1.92
CA LEU A 72 -3.97 -25.69 -3.21
C LEU A 72 -4.90 -24.85 -4.10
N LEU A 73 -5.93 -24.23 -3.52
CA LEU A 73 -6.86 -23.39 -4.28
C LEU A 73 -6.18 -22.12 -4.80
N ILE A 74 -5.35 -21.48 -3.98
CA ILE A 74 -4.56 -20.31 -4.39
C ILE A 74 -3.58 -20.71 -5.49
N ALA A 75 -2.89 -21.84 -5.33
CA ALA A 75 -1.98 -22.36 -6.36
C ALA A 75 -2.68 -22.53 -7.71
N LYS A 76 -3.91 -23.08 -7.73
CA LYS A 76 -4.68 -23.28 -8.96
C LYS A 76 -5.19 -21.98 -9.59
N ALA A 77 -5.54 -20.99 -8.77
CA ALA A 77 -6.09 -19.72 -9.25
C ALA A 77 -5.00 -18.79 -9.82
N TRP A 78 -3.82 -18.81 -9.21
CA TRP A 78 -2.75 -17.86 -9.51
C TRP A 78 -1.57 -18.49 -10.26
N VAL A 79 -1.45 -19.82 -10.32
CA VAL A 79 -0.35 -20.52 -11.02
C VAL A 79 -0.84 -21.72 -11.84
N ASN A 80 -0.26 -21.91 -13.03
CA ASN A 80 -0.48 -23.08 -13.86
C ASN A 80 0.39 -24.25 -13.34
N ILE A 81 -0.21 -25.26 -12.68
CA ILE A 81 0.53 -26.18 -11.78
C ILE A 81 1.28 -27.29 -12.53
N ASN A 82 2.59 -27.37 -12.28
CA ASN A 82 3.39 -28.61 -12.23
C ASN A 82 3.74 -28.91 -10.76
N ASN A 83 3.82 -30.19 -10.37
CA ASN A 83 4.04 -30.64 -8.97
C ASN A 83 5.33 -30.13 -8.29
N HIS A 84 6.28 -29.56 -9.02
CA HIS A 84 7.50 -28.97 -8.44
C HIS A 84 7.30 -27.59 -7.78
N LEU A 85 6.12 -26.97 -7.97
CA LEU A 85 5.89 -25.56 -7.66
C LEU A 85 5.36 -25.30 -6.23
N TYR A 86 5.07 -26.36 -5.48
CA TYR A 86 4.52 -26.29 -4.12
C TYR A 86 5.47 -25.61 -3.12
N TYR A 87 6.78 -25.84 -3.27
CA TYR A 87 7.80 -25.30 -2.37
C TYR A 87 8.12 -23.83 -2.69
N SER A 88 8.09 -23.45 -3.97
CA SER A 88 8.29 -22.07 -4.43
C SER A 88 7.13 -21.16 -4.05
N LEU A 89 5.88 -21.65 -4.01
CA LEU A 89 4.71 -20.91 -3.51
C LEU A 89 4.84 -20.44 -2.06
N PHE A 90 5.57 -21.16 -1.20
CA PHE A 90 5.79 -20.74 0.19
C PHE A 90 6.75 -19.54 0.28
N HIS A 91 7.73 -19.47 -0.62
CA HIS A 91 8.64 -18.34 -0.73
C HIS A 91 8.00 -17.15 -1.48
N ASP A 92 7.18 -17.46 -2.49
CA ASP A 92 6.43 -16.47 -3.26
C ASP A 92 5.26 -15.89 -2.47
N THR A 93 4.57 -16.60 -1.58
CA THR A 93 3.50 -15.99 -0.75
C THR A 93 4.00 -14.85 0.14
N GLN A 94 5.27 -14.85 0.56
CA GLN A 94 5.90 -13.71 1.23
C GLN A 94 6.15 -12.53 0.27
N LEU A 95 6.54 -12.82 -0.98
CA LEU A 95 6.77 -11.82 -2.02
C LEU A 95 5.45 -11.22 -2.54
N TRP A 96 4.44 -12.07 -2.76
CA TRP A 96 3.08 -11.71 -3.16
C TRP A 96 2.31 -10.96 -2.06
N SER A 97 2.51 -11.28 -0.77
CA SER A 97 1.97 -10.44 0.31
C SER A 97 2.52 -9.01 0.24
N LYS A 98 3.84 -8.86 0.02
CA LYS A 98 4.48 -7.56 -0.16
C LYS A 98 4.00 -6.85 -1.44
N SER A 99 3.84 -7.55 -2.56
CA SER A 99 3.41 -6.96 -3.84
C SER A 99 1.90 -6.66 -3.90
N ALA A 100 1.05 -7.51 -3.32
CA ALA A 100 -0.40 -7.35 -3.34
C ALA A 100 -0.90 -6.35 -2.29
N LEU A 101 -0.26 -6.22 -1.12
CA LEU A 101 -0.65 -5.17 -0.16
C LEU A 101 -0.27 -3.76 -0.62
N ILE A 102 0.83 -3.59 -1.36
CA ILE A 102 1.15 -2.28 -1.97
C ILE A 102 0.07 -1.90 -3.00
N LEU A 103 -0.49 -2.88 -3.70
CA LEU A 103 -1.56 -2.67 -4.68
C LEU A 103 -2.96 -2.51 -4.03
N HIS A 104 -3.21 -3.13 -2.87
CA HIS A 104 -4.46 -3.01 -2.12
C HIS A 104 -4.54 -1.78 -1.21
N CYS A 105 -3.43 -1.04 -1.04
CA CYS A 105 -3.38 0.22 -0.31
C CYS A 105 -3.34 1.45 -1.27
N LEU A 106 -3.49 1.20 -2.58
CA LEU A 106 -3.70 2.17 -3.67
C LEU A 106 -5.18 2.23 -4.04
#